data_AF-A0A2M7DTA8-F1
#
_entry.id   AF-A0A2M7DTA8-F1
#
_cell.length_a   1.000
_cell.length_b   1.000
_cell.length_c   1.000
_cell.angle_alpha   90.00
_cell.angle_beta   90.00
_cell.angle_gamma   90.00
#
_symmetry.space_group_name_H-M   'P 1'
#
loop_
_entity.id
_entity.type
_entity.pdbx_description
1 polymer ?
#
loop_
_entity_poly.entity_id
_entity_poly.type
_entity_poly.pdbx_seq_one_letter_code
_entity_poly.pdbx_strand_id
1 'polypeptide(L)'
;MMNRKNQKGQIIVFVLLSVISLSMLWLMLINIGKMVKDRIMMQNAADCAAQTAACIRARGLNMIGPLNASLGIPVFTLGLPKFVWWPTPLPYLPCDWGAKAAKQYIDGIKKIQGGINKAYGGGLAFQYARSVARRQEFNSRGEPTGADGILTTPGSFSLGLERNKGEIWYWGTVWGIIPGIGFGPIPVPPQFCGILERNADRWYEQSENFHKKKQIITAYKKSSPGYPFGKNFFNIKKMPEIYTVAASRPYNDIGPMFPEKGKRLGIYAASEYLPFLAGKGWDAQLVPVGGLYQH
;
A
#
# COMPACT_ATOMS: atom_id res chain seq x y z
N MET A 1 -15.26 82.58 23.75
CA MET A 1 -14.08 81.99 24.43
C MET A 1 -14.43 80.57 24.86
N MET A 2 -13.99 79.57 24.10
CA MET A 2 -14.34 78.16 24.33
C MET A 2 -13.39 77.56 25.37
N ASN A 3 -13.96 77.00 26.44
CA ASN A 3 -13.30 76.59 27.67
C ASN A 3 -12.33 75.40 27.43
N ARG A 4 -11.02 75.66 27.27
CA ARG A 4 -9.97 74.67 26.92
C ARG A 4 -9.53 73.72 28.06
N LYS A 5 -10.23 73.64 29.20
CA LYS A 5 -9.67 73.05 30.44
C LYS A 5 -9.96 71.56 30.74
N ASN A 6 -10.69 70.80 29.92
CA ASN A 6 -11.09 69.42 30.30
C ASN A 6 -10.75 68.27 29.32
N GLN A 7 -9.75 68.41 28.44
CA GLN A 7 -9.39 67.34 27.48
C GLN A 7 -8.27 66.38 27.95
N LYS A 8 -7.63 66.62 29.10
CA LYS A 8 -6.47 65.81 29.56
C LYS A 8 -6.80 64.35 29.88
N GLY A 9 -8.06 64.00 30.19
CA GLY A 9 -8.48 62.62 30.47
C GLY A 9 -8.85 61.80 29.23
N GLN A 10 -9.26 62.45 28.15
CA GLN A 10 -9.77 61.78 26.95
C GLN A 10 -8.66 61.01 26.21
N ILE A 11 -7.44 61.55 26.22
CA ILE A 11 -6.26 60.92 25.60
C ILE A 11 -5.96 59.57 26.27
N ILE A 12 -6.05 59.49 27.61
CA ILE A 12 -5.77 58.26 28.35
C ILE A 12 -6.77 57.17 27.99
N VAL A 13 -8.06 57.51 27.94
CA VAL A 13 -9.12 56.55 27.55
C VAL A 13 -8.91 56.06 26.11
N PHE A 14 -8.58 56.96 25.19
CA PHE A 14 -8.30 56.61 23.80
C PHE A 14 -7.09 55.69 23.65
N VAL A 15 -5.99 55.99 24.36
CA VAL A 15 -4.78 55.15 24.37
C VAL A 15 -5.09 53.76 24.93
N LEU A 16 -5.84 53.69 26.03
CA LEU A 16 -6.19 52.41 26.66
C LEU A 16 -7.06 51.53 25.75
N LEU A 17 -8.08 52.11 25.12
CA LEU A 17 -8.92 51.40 24.14
C LEU A 17 -8.09 50.94 22.93
N SER A 18 -7.17 51.77 22.45
CA SER A 18 -6.30 51.44 21.32
C SER A 18 -5.34 50.29 21.66
N VAL A 19 -4.73 50.29 22.84
CA VAL A 19 -3.85 49.22 23.31
C VAL A 19 -4.61 47.90 23.46
N ILE A 20 -5.82 47.92 24.01
CA ILE A 20 -6.68 46.73 24.11
C ILE A 20 -7.05 46.22 22.71
N SER A 21 -7.44 47.10 21.81
CA SER A 21 -7.78 46.73 20.42
C SER A 21 -6.59 46.11 19.69
N LEU A 22 -5.41 46.72 19.77
CA LEU A 22 -4.16 46.20 19.19
C LEU A 22 -3.77 44.85 19.80
N SER A 23 -3.95 44.69 21.11
CA SER A 23 -3.67 43.42 21.80
C SER A 23 -4.60 42.30 21.34
N MET A 24 -5.90 42.59 21.17
CA MET A 24 -6.89 41.63 20.63
C MET A 24 -6.57 41.26 19.18
N LEU A 25 -6.19 42.24 18.35
CA LEU A 25 -5.79 42.01 16.98
C LEU A 25 -4.54 41.11 16.90
N TRP A 26 -3.56 41.34 17.78
CA TRP A 26 -2.35 40.51 17.83
C TRP A 26 -2.65 39.06 18.27
N LEU A 27 -3.49 38.88 19.29
CA LEU A 27 -3.96 37.55 19.70
C LEU A 27 -4.69 36.81 18.57
N MET A 28 -5.52 37.52 17.81
CA MET A 28 -6.22 36.97 16.65
C MET A 28 -5.23 36.54 15.55
N LEU A 29 -4.24 37.38 15.23
CA LEU A 29 -3.21 37.06 14.24
C LEU A 29 -2.39 35.83 14.62
N ILE A 30 -2.01 35.68 15.90
CA ILE A 30 -1.32 34.48 16.39
C ILE A 30 -2.19 33.25 16.24
N ASN A 31 -3.48 33.36 16.58
CA ASN A 31 -4.41 32.26 16.44
C ASN A 31 -4.53 31.86 14.95
N ILE A 32 -4.82 32.80 14.05
CA ILE A 32 -4.92 32.52 12.61
C ILE A 32 -3.62 31.93 12.06
N GLY A 33 -2.47 32.51 12.41
CA GLY A 33 -1.15 32.04 11.97
C GLY A 33 -0.88 30.60 12.39
N LYS A 34 -1.21 30.24 13.63
CA LYS A 34 -1.08 28.85 14.09
C LYS A 34 -2.02 27.91 13.33
N MET A 35 -3.29 28.30 13.12
CA MET A 35 -4.24 27.48 12.34
C MET A 35 -3.76 27.21 10.91
N VAL A 36 -3.25 28.24 10.23
CA VAL A 36 -2.71 28.12 8.87
C VAL A 36 -1.50 27.20 8.86
N LYS A 37 -0.56 27.40 9.80
CA LYS A 37 0.60 26.51 9.97
C LYS A 37 0.17 25.06 10.18
N ASP A 38 -0.73 24.80 11.14
CA ASP A 38 -1.18 23.45 11.47
C ASP A 38 -1.86 22.79 10.25
N ARG A 39 -2.64 23.54 9.46
CA ARG A 39 -3.28 23.03 8.23
C ARG A 39 -2.26 22.64 7.16
N ILE A 40 -1.25 23.48 6.91
CA ILE A 40 -0.18 23.18 5.94
C ILE A 40 0.62 21.95 6.38
N MET A 41 0.99 21.89 7.66
CA MET A 41 1.73 20.74 8.23
C MET A 41 0.91 19.45 8.15
N MET A 42 -0.40 19.53 8.39
CA MET A 42 -1.30 18.39 8.26
C MET A 42 -1.44 17.91 6.81
N GLN A 43 -1.42 18.82 5.83
CA GLN A 43 -1.43 18.42 4.43
C GLN A 43 -0.15 17.66 4.06
N ASN A 44 1.01 18.20 4.45
CA ASN A 44 2.30 17.52 4.27
C ASN A 44 2.34 16.15 4.96
N ALA A 45 1.72 16.03 6.14
CA ALA A 45 1.60 14.75 6.85
C ALA A 45 0.74 13.72 6.11
N ALA A 46 -0.41 14.15 5.57
CA ALA A 46 -1.26 13.29 4.77
C ALA A 46 -0.55 12.85 3.49
N ASP A 47 0.09 13.78 2.76
CA ASP A 47 0.78 13.49 1.50
C ASP A 47 1.97 12.55 1.70
N CYS A 48 2.83 12.81 2.69
CA CYS A 48 3.95 11.93 3.03
C CYS A 48 3.47 10.54 3.46
N ALA A 49 2.38 10.46 4.24
CA ALA A 49 1.80 9.18 4.65
C ALA A 49 1.23 8.41 3.46
N ALA A 50 0.50 9.08 2.58
CA ALA A 50 -0.06 8.48 1.37
C ALA A 50 1.05 7.99 0.44
N GLN A 51 2.06 8.80 0.18
CA GLN A 51 3.21 8.42 -0.64
C GLN A 51 3.95 7.23 -0.04
N THR A 52 4.24 7.25 1.27
CA THR A 52 4.90 6.14 1.97
C THR A 52 4.13 4.83 1.83
N ALA A 53 2.80 4.88 2.00
CA ALA A 53 1.96 3.70 1.85
C ALA A 53 1.99 3.16 0.42
N ALA A 54 1.93 4.03 -0.59
CA ALA A 54 2.06 3.64 -1.99
C ALA A 54 3.45 3.05 -2.30
N CYS A 55 4.54 3.61 -1.76
CA CYS A 55 5.90 3.08 -1.92
C CYS A 55 6.02 1.65 -1.37
N ILE A 56 5.47 1.41 -0.18
CA ILE A 56 5.49 0.07 0.44
C ILE A 56 4.68 -0.91 -0.42
N ARG A 57 3.51 -0.50 -0.90
CA ARG A 57 2.69 -1.34 -1.78
C ARG A 57 3.41 -1.64 -3.10
N ALA A 58 4.04 -0.64 -3.73
CA ALA A 58 4.84 -0.81 -4.94
C ALA A 58 5.99 -1.80 -4.73
N ARG A 59 6.71 -1.72 -3.60
CA ARG A 59 7.73 -2.71 -3.22
C ARG A 59 7.14 -4.13 -3.11
N GLY A 60 5.99 -4.27 -2.45
CA GLY A 60 5.30 -5.55 -2.37
C GLY A 60 4.96 -6.13 -3.75
N LEU A 61 4.43 -5.30 -4.66
CA LEU A 61 4.11 -5.71 -6.03
C LEU A 61 5.38 -6.11 -6.81
N ASN A 62 6.47 -5.34 -6.70
CA ASN A 62 7.76 -5.64 -7.33
C ASN A 62 8.39 -6.93 -6.80
N MET A 63 8.15 -7.31 -5.54
CA MET A 63 8.62 -8.59 -4.99
C MET A 63 7.74 -9.76 -5.44
N ILE A 64 6.42 -9.58 -5.56
CA ILE A 64 5.51 -10.65 -5.97
C ILE A 64 5.59 -10.91 -7.48
N GLY A 65 5.80 -9.88 -8.30
CA GLY A 65 5.92 -9.98 -9.78
C GLY A 65 6.81 -11.13 -10.26
N PRO A 66 8.12 -11.16 -9.94
CA PRO A 66 9.02 -12.23 -10.37
C PRO A 66 8.63 -13.59 -9.80
N LEU A 67 8.13 -13.66 -8.57
CA LEU A 67 7.62 -14.91 -7.98
C LEU A 67 6.36 -15.41 -8.70
N ASN A 68 5.55 -14.50 -9.23
CA ASN A 68 4.38 -14.84 -10.02
C ASN A 68 4.80 -15.35 -11.40
N ALA A 69 5.80 -14.71 -11.99
CA ALA A 69 6.37 -15.13 -13.26
C ALA A 69 7.01 -16.51 -13.19
N SER A 70 7.71 -16.84 -12.10
CA SER A 70 8.32 -18.16 -11.92
C SER A 70 7.27 -19.28 -11.83
N LEU A 71 6.08 -19.00 -11.29
CA LEU A 71 4.94 -19.93 -11.34
C LEU A 71 4.36 -20.11 -12.74
N GLY A 72 4.64 -19.19 -13.68
CA GLY A 72 4.14 -19.22 -15.05
C GLY A 72 5.06 -19.90 -16.07
N ILE A 73 6.21 -20.45 -15.64
CA ILE A 73 7.18 -21.08 -16.53
C ILE A 73 6.58 -22.40 -17.07
N PRO A 74 6.46 -22.59 -18.40
CA PRO A 74 5.96 -23.83 -18.99
C PRO A 74 6.75 -25.06 -18.54
N VAL A 75 6.07 -26.20 -18.40
CA VAL A 75 6.63 -27.52 -18.05
C VAL A 75 7.14 -27.62 -16.60
N PHE A 76 7.96 -26.67 -16.16
CA PHE A 76 8.56 -26.66 -14.82
C PHE A 76 7.58 -26.23 -13.74
N THR A 77 6.65 -25.31 -14.03
CA THR A 77 5.67 -24.85 -13.05
C THR A 77 4.27 -24.83 -13.67
N LEU A 78 3.42 -23.87 -13.32
CA LEU A 78 2.00 -23.83 -13.70
C LEU A 78 1.78 -23.22 -15.09
N GLY A 79 2.85 -23.02 -15.87
CA GLY A 79 2.79 -22.35 -17.18
C GLY A 79 1.85 -23.03 -18.17
N LEU A 80 1.78 -24.36 -18.12
CA LEU A 80 0.83 -25.16 -18.90
C LEU A 80 -0.37 -25.58 -18.05
N PRO A 81 -1.58 -25.58 -18.63
CA PRO A 81 -2.77 -25.98 -17.89
C PRO A 81 -2.66 -27.46 -17.53
N LYS A 82 -2.83 -27.79 -16.24
CA LYS A 82 -2.87 -29.17 -15.75
C LYS A 82 -1.59 -29.98 -16.11
N PHE A 83 -0.44 -29.33 -16.23
CA PHE A 83 0.81 -30.04 -16.49
C PHE A 83 1.98 -29.38 -15.74
N VAL A 84 2.39 -30.01 -14.65
CA VAL A 84 3.63 -29.73 -13.92
C VAL A 84 4.41 -31.03 -13.85
N TRP A 85 5.63 -31.06 -14.38
CA TRP A 85 6.43 -32.28 -14.38
C TRP A 85 7.89 -32.00 -14.08
N TRP A 86 8.38 -32.60 -13.00
CA TRP A 86 9.79 -32.65 -12.67
C TRP A 86 10.24 -34.10 -12.81
N PRO A 87 11.23 -34.41 -13.67
CA PRO A 87 11.65 -35.79 -13.86
C PRO A 87 12.23 -36.33 -12.56
N THR A 88 11.79 -37.54 -12.18
CA THR A 88 12.44 -38.28 -11.09
C THR A 88 13.87 -38.62 -11.53
N PRO A 89 14.92 -38.24 -10.78
CA PRO A 89 16.29 -38.28 -11.28
C PRO A 89 16.84 -39.70 -11.46
N LEU A 90 16.23 -40.70 -10.83
CA LEU A 90 16.73 -42.07 -10.78
C LEU A 90 15.57 -43.07 -10.91
N PRO A 91 15.76 -44.22 -11.59
CA PRO A 91 14.70 -45.19 -11.87
C PRO A 91 14.17 -45.95 -10.65
N TYR A 92 14.95 -46.03 -9.58
CA TYR A 92 14.58 -46.74 -8.34
C TYR A 92 13.86 -45.86 -7.32
N LEU A 93 13.77 -44.54 -7.56
CA LEU A 93 12.98 -43.66 -6.70
C LEU A 93 11.49 -43.83 -6.99
N PRO A 94 10.61 -43.55 -6.00
CA PRO A 94 9.17 -43.55 -6.23
C PRO A 94 8.79 -42.68 -7.43
N CYS A 95 7.87 -43.18 -8.26
CA CYS A 95 7.45 -42.47 -9.48
C CYS A 95 6.84 -41.09 -9.18
N ASP A 96 6.35 -40.85 -7.96
CA ASP A 96 5.76 -39.58 -7.52
C ASP A 96 6.77 -38.62 -6.88
N TRP A 97 8.06 -38.98 -6.81
CA TRP A 97 9.10 -38.16 -6.18
C TRP A 97 9.18 -36.77 -6.81
N GLY A 98 9.24 -36.71 -8.14
CA GLY A 98 9.25 -35.45 -8.88
C GLY A 98 7.99 -34.61 -8.67
N ALA A 99 6.82 -35.25 -8.62
CA ALA A 99 5.55 -34.60 -8.32
C ALA A 99 5.53 -33.96 -6.92
N LYS A 100 6.02 -34.68 -5.90
CA LYS A 100 6.16 -34.18 -4.52
C LYS A 100 7.13 -32.99 -4.45
N ALA A 101 8.28 -33.09 -5.10
CA ALA A 101 9.28 -32.01 -5.14
C ALA A 101 8.72 -30.74 -5.81
N ALA A 102 8.07 -30.88 -6.97
CA ALA A 102 7.44 -29.79 -7.68
C ALA A 102 6.34 -29.11 -6.84
N LYS A 103 5.48 -29.92 -6.20
CA LYS A 103 4.43 -29.43 -5.29
C LYS A 103 5.03 -28.64 -4.13
N GLN A 104 6.05 -29.16 -3.46
CA GLN A 104 6.71 -28.48 -2.34
C GLN A 104 7.31 -27.14 -2.77
N TYR A 105 7.95 -27.09 -3.94
CA TYR A 105 8.50 -25.86 -4.51
C TYR A 105 7.41 -24.81 -4.79
N ILE A 106 6.33 -25.23 -5.48
CA ILE A 106 5.19 -24.34 -5.81
C ILE A 106 4.48 -23.86 -4.53
N ASP A 107 4.26 -24.72 -3.55
CA ASP A 107 3.70 -24.36 -2.24
C ASP A 107 4.59 -23.37 -1.49
N GLY A 108 5.91 -23.55 -1.56
CA GLY A 108 6.90 -22.62 -1.03
C GLY A 108 6.75 -21.22 -1.62
N ILE A 109 6.70 -21.10 -2.95
CA ILE A 109 6.50 -19.82 -3.62
C ILE A 109 5.16 -19.19 -3.22
N LYS A 110 4.06 -19.97 -3.25
CA LYS A 110 2.73 -19.48 -2.85
C LYS A 110 2.72 -18.94 -1.42
N LYS A 111 3.40 -19.62 -0.49
CA LYS A 111 3.55 -19.20 0.90
C LYS A 111 4.35 -17.90 1.02
N ILE A 112 5.47 -17.77 0.32
CA ILE A 112 6.29 -16.53 0.30
C ILE A 112 5.46 -15.36 -0.24
N GLN A 113 4.82 -15.55 -1.41
CA GLN A 113 3.95 -14.54 -2.00
C GLN A 113 2.80 -14.13 -1.06
N GLY A 114 2.17 -15.09 -0.36
CA GLY A 114 1.12 -14.81 0.63
C GLY A 114 1.64 -14.03 1.84
N GLY A 115 2.85 -14.34 2.31
CA GLY A 115 3.54 -13.59 3.36
C GLY A 115 3.83 -12.15 2.96
N ILE A 116 4.36 -11.92 1.75
CA ILE A 116 4.61 -10.58 1.19
C ILE A 116 3.29 -9.83 1.04
N ASN A 117 2.25 -10.45 0.46
CA ASN A 117 0.95 -9.79 0.29
C ASN A 117 0.33 -9.38 1.64
N LYS A 118 0.42 -10.22 2.67
CA LYS A 118 -0.09 -9.89 4.02
C LYS A 118 0.73 -8.78 4.69
N ALA A 119 2.06 -8.80 4.54
CA ALA A 119 2.94 -7.83 5.15
C ALA A 119 2.82 -6.44 4.50
N TYR A 120 2.93 -6.39 3.17
CA TYR A 120 2.95 -5.16 2.38
C TYR A 120 1.55 -4.66 2.01
N GLY A 121 0.57 -5.56 1.91
CA GLY A 121 -0.84 -5.25 1.62
C GLY A 121 -1.71 -4.94 2.85
N GLY A 122 -1.10 -4.48 3.94
CA GLY A 122 -1.81 -4.34 5.22
C GLY A 122 -1.05 -3.57 6.28
N GLY A 123 -0.82 -4.21 7.43
CA GLY A 123 -0.41 -3.56 8.67
C GLY A 123 0.90 -2.77 8.60
N LEU A 124 1.91 -3.23 7.87
CA LEU A 124 3.18 -2.50 7.78
C LEU A 124 3.01 -1.18 7.06
N ALA A 125 2.32 -1.17 5.92
CA ALA A 125 2.08 0.06 5.18
C ALA A 125 1.34 1.09 6.04
N PHE A 126 0.37 0.66 6.86
CA PHE A 126 -0.30 1.51 7.83
C PHE A 126 0.66 2.03 8.93
N GLN A 127 1.46 1.15 9.52
CA GLN A 127 2.40 1.52 10.59
C GLN A 127 3.43 2.55 10.11
N TYR A 128 4.02 2.35 8.93
CA TYR A 128 4.98 3.29 8.36
C TYR A 128 4.32 4.60 7.96
N ALA A 129 3.16 4.57 7.30
CA ALA A 129 2.41 5.78 6.96
C ALA A 129 2.06 6.59 8.21
N ARG A 130 1.59 5.94 9.27
CA ARG A 130 1.32 6.58 10.56
C ARG A 130 2.58 7.16 11.18
N SER A 131 3.70 6.42 11.16
CA SER A 131 4.97 6.89 11.71
C SER A 131 5.47 8.15 11.00
N VAL A 132 5.42 8.17 9.66
CA VAL A 132 5.81 9.33 8.84
C VAL A 132 4.89 10.52 9.06
N ALA A 133 3.58 10.29 9.19
CA ALA A 133 2.61 11.35 9.50
C ALA A 133 2.91 12.04 10.84
N ARG A 134 3.25 11.25 11.87
CA ARG A 134 3.60 11.76 13.21
C ARG A 134 4.90 12.57 13.21
N ARG A 135 5.87 12.17 12.39
CA ARG A 135 7.22 12.76 12.32
C ARG A 135 7.32 14.08 11.54
N GLN A 136 6.24 14.58 10.97
CA GLN A 136 6.29 15.85 10.22
C GLN A 136 6.59 17.06 11.09
N GLU A 137 6.31 16.99 12.39
CA GLU A 137 6.63 18.07 13.33
C GLU A 137 7.28 17.48 14.57
N PHE A 138 8.21 18.22 15.18
CA PHE A 138 8.85 17.86 16.43
C PHE A 138 8.67 19.01 17.44
N ASN A 139 8.40 18.67 18.70
CA ASN A 139 8.38 19.67 19.76
C ASN A 139 9.82 20.01 20.22
N SER A 140 9.94 20.94 21.16
CA SER A 140 11.25 21.35 21.73
C SER A 140 12.00 20.22 22.46
N ARG A 141 11.32 19.10 22.77
CA ARG A 141 11.92 17.89 23.36
C ARG A 141 12.32 16.86 22.30
N GLY A 142 12.12 17.16 21.02
CA GLY A 142 12.39 16.22 19.93
C GLY A 142 11.32 15.13 19.77
N GLU A 143 10.15 15.26 20.40
CA GLU A 143 9.07 14.28 20.28
C GLU A 143 8.19 14.61 19.05
N PRO A 144 7.74 13.59 18.29
CA PRO A 144 6.90 13.79 17.11
C PRO A 144 5.51 14.32 17.48
N THR A 145 5.16 15.48 16.91
CA THR A 145 3.92 16.24 17.17
C THR A 145 3.16 16.61 15.89
N GLY A 146 3.42 15.91 14.78
CA GLY A 146 2.70 16.07 13.51
C GLY A 146 1.23 15.63 13.61
N ALA A 147 0.80 14.71 12.75
CA ALA A 147 -0.53 14.13 12.89
C ALA A 147 -0.60 13.25 14.16
N ASP A 148 -1.73 13.23 14.87
CA ASP A 148 -1.95 12.30 16.00
C ASP A 148 -2.24 10.88 15.51
N GLY A 149 -2.80 10.77 14.32
CA GLY A 149 -3.11 9.50 13.68
C GLY A 149 -3.52 9.66 12.23
N ILE A 150 -3.79 8.51 11.62
CA ILE A 150 -4.34 8.41 10.29
C ILE A 150 -5.56 7.48 10.33
N LEU A 151 -6.56 7.81 9.53
CA LEU A 151 -7.73 7.00 9.24
C LEU A 151 -7.67 6.59 7.78
N THR A 152 -8.12 5.37 7.49
CA THR A 152 -8.06 4.81 6.14
C THR A 152 -9.32 4.02 5.84
N THR A 153 -9.76 4.05 4.59
CA THR A 153 -10.87 3.21 4.12
C THR A 153 -10.50 1.72 4.27
N PRO A 154 -11.44 0.85 4.67
CA PRO A 154 -11.20 -0.59 4.72
C PRO A 154 -10.62 -1.12 3.40
N GLY A 155 -9.58 -1.95 3.49
CA GLY A 155 -8.92 -2.54 2.32
C GLY A 155 -8.01 -1.59 1.51
N SER A 156 -7.89 -0.31 1.88
CA SER A 156 -7.06 0.67 1.15
C SER A 156 -5.56 0.33 1.06
N PHE A 157 -5.05 -0.44 2.02
CA PHE A 157 -3.67 -0.93 2.00
C PHE A 157 -3.48 -2.23 1.23
N SER A 158 -4.55 -2.93 0.85
CA SER A 158 -4.46 -4.19 0.09
C SER A 158 -3.64 -4.00 -1.18
N LEU A 159 -2.83 -4.99 -1.56
CA LEU A 159 -2.18 -4.95 -2.87
C LEU A 159 -3.20 -5.10 -4.00
N GLY A 160 -4.43 -5.51 -3.73
CA GLY A 160 -5.46 -5.69 -4.75
C GLY A 160 -5.20 -6.90 -5.65
N LEU A 161 -4.53 -7.92 -5.13
CA LEU A 161 -4.27 -9.18 -5.83
C LEU A 161 -5.25 -10.26 -5.36
N GLU A 162 -5.75 -11.05 -6.30
CA GLU A 162 -6.63 -12.19 -6.04
C GLU A 162 -5.92 -13.48 -6.47
N ARG A 163 -6.09 -14.58 -5.70
CA ARG A 163 -5.54 -15.86 -6.12
C ARG A 163 -6.42 -16.47 -7.21
N ASN A 164 -5.80 -16.83 -8.33
CA ASN A 164 -6.43 -17.71 -9.28
C ASN A 164 -6.59 -19.10 -8.64
N LYS A 165 -7.78 -19.70 -8.77
CA LYS A 165 -8.05 -21.07 -8.33
C LYS A 165 -8.22 -22.01 -9.51
N GLY A 166 -7.79 -23.25 -9.35
CA GLY A 166 -7.99 -24.27 -10.36
C GLY A 166 -7.36 -25.60 -9.99
N GLU A 167 -7.34 -26.52 -10.95
CA GLU A 167 -6.65 -27.79 -10.77
C GLU A 167 -5.17 -27.65 -11.07
N ILE A 168 -4.34 -28.34 -10.28
CA ILE A 168 -2.91 -28.52 -10.55
C ILE A 168 -2.65 -30.03 -10.60
N TRP A 169 -2.08 -30.47 -11.72
CA TRP A 169 -1.75 -31.85 -11.95
C TRP A 169 -0.24 -31.95 -11.93
N TYR A 170 0.29 -32.55 -10.86
CA TYR A 170 1.70 -32.85 -10.71
C TYR A 170 1.93 -34.25 -11.25
N TRP A 171 2.53 -34.34 -12.44
CA TRP A 171 2.78 -35.58 -13.15
C TRP A 171 3.94 -36.33 -12.49
N GLY A 172 3.82 -37.63 -12.36
CA GLY A 172 4.89 -38.52 -11.94
C GLY A 172 5.82 -38.86 -13.09
N THR A 173 6.80 -39.72 -12.81
CA THR A 173 7.78 -40.20 -13.78
C THR A 173 7.90 -41.71 -13.69
N VAL A 174 7.81 -42.39 -14.82
CA VAL A 174 8.26 -43.79 -14.97
C VAL A 174 9.47 -43.82 -15.86
N TRP A 175 10.40 -44.75 -15.62
CA TRP A 175 11.58 -44.91 -16.45
C TRP A 175 11.37 -46.03 -17.45
N GLY A 176 11.64 -45.76 -18.72
CA GLY A 176 11.38 -46.71 -19.81
C GLY A 176 12.19 -46.40 -21.06
N ILE A 177 12.12 -47.31 -22.03
CA ILE A 177 12.77 -47.13 -23.33
C ILE A 177 11.90 -46.19 -24.18
N ILE A 178 12.44 -45.04 -24.54
CA ILE A 178 11.84 -44.06 -25.44
C ILE A 178 12.44 -44.28 -26.84
N PRO A 179 11.64 -44.62 -27.87
CA PRO A 179 12.14 -44.82 -29.23
C PRO A 179 12.96 -43.61 -29.71
N GLY A 180 14.19 -43.86 -30.17
CA GLY A 180 15.11 -42.83 -30.68
C GLY A 180 15.88 -42.02 -29.62
N ILE A 181 15.49 -42.08 -28.33
CA ILE A 181 16.17 -41.34 -27.25
C ILE A 181 16.89 -42.30 -26.28
N GLY A 182 16.44 -43.56 -26.19
CA GLY A 182 17.01 -44.57 -25.30
C GLY A 182 16.25 -44.66 -23.98
N PHE A 183 16.90 -45.16 -22.93
CA PHE A 183 16.28 -45.29 -21.60
C PHE A 183 16.18 -43.93 -20.90
N GLY A 184 14.96 -43.48 -20.61
CA GLY A 184 14.73 -42.15 -20.07
C GLY A 184 13.45 -42.00 -19.25
N PRO A 185 13.28 -40.85 -18.58
CA PRO A 185 12.10 -40.55 -17.78
C PRO A 185 10.90 -40.18 -18.68
N ILE A 186 9.76 -40.80 -18.44
CA ILE A 186 8.50 -40.59 -19.17
C ILE A 186 7.48 -39.99 -18.18
N PRO A 187 6.87 -38.82 -18.51
CA PRO A 187 5.83 -38.24 -17.67
C PRO A 187 4.58 -39.13 -17.66
N VAL A 188 4.05 -39.40 -16.47
CA VAL A 188 2.79 -40.13 -16.29
C VAL A 188 1.77 -39.30 -15.54
N PRO A 189 0.48 -39.35 -15.91
CA PRO A 189 -0.49 -38.46 -15.31
C PRO A 189 -0.83 -38.88 -13.88
N PRO A 190 -1.38 -37.95 -13.05
CA PRO A 190 -1.66 -38.19 -11.63
C PRO A 190 -2.52 -39.41 -11.32
N GLN A 191 -3.32 -39.87 -12.28
CA GLN A 191 -4.17 -41.07 -12.17
C GLN A 191 -3.35 -42.37 -12.07
N PHE A 192 -2.15 -42.40 -12.66
CA PHE A 192 -1.24 -43.56 -12.57
C PHE A 192 -0.19 -43.32 -11.49
N CYS A 193 0.49 -42.18 -11.57
CA CYS A 193 1.46 -41.78 -10.58
C CYS A 193 1.63 -40.27 -10.60
N GLY A 194 1.42 -39.62 -9.46
CA GLY A 194 1.50 -38.17 -9.32
C GLY A 194 0.56 -37.64 -8.25
N ILE A 195 0.28 -36.34 -8.29
CA ILE A 195 -0.58 -35.65 -7.33
C ILE A 195 -1.59 -34.79 -8.09
N LEU A 196 -2.87 -34.95 -7.78
CA LEU A 196 -3.93 -34.08 -8.28
C LEU A 196 -4.42 -33.17 -7.15
N GLU A 197 -4.20 -31.87 -7.28
CA GLU A 197 -4.83 -30.89 -6.40
C GLU A 197 -6.02 -30.24 -7.10
N ARG A 198 -7.19 -30.34 -6.47
CA ARG A 198 -8.42 -29.69 -6.95
C ARG A 198 -8.63 -28.38 -6.20
N ASN A 199 -9.08 -27.34 -6.91
CA ASN A 199 -9.35 -26.01 -6.35
C ASN A 199 -8.14 -25.40 -5.61
N ALA A 200 -6.94 -25.68 -6.09
CA ALA A 200 -5.71 -25.14 -5.54
C ALA A 200 -5.51 -23.68 -5.96
N ASP A 201 -4.90 -22.91 -5.06
CA ASP A 201 -4.37 -21.60 -5.38
C ASP A 201 -3.20 -21.76 -6.37
N ARG A 202 -3.23 -20.98 -7.45
CA ARG A 202 -2.21 -20.92 -8.49
C ARG A 202 -1.42 -19.61 -8.33
N TRP A 203 -1.40 -18.76 -9.35
CA TRP A 203 -0.77 -17.44 -9.33
C TRP A 203 -1.71 -16.35 -8.78
N TYR A 204 -1.16 -15.15 -8.57
CA TYR A 204 -1.92 -13.94 -8.33
C TYR A 204 -2.38 -13.30 -9.65
N GLU A 205 -3.61 -12.81 -9.64
CA GLU A 205 -4.27 -12.05 -10.70
C GLU A 205 -4.63 -10.66 -10.22
N GLN A 206 -4.81 -9.76 -11.18
CA GLN A 206 -5.38 -8.44 -10.93
C GLN A 206 -6.82 -8.56 -10.44
N SER A 207 -7.16 -7.88 -9.35
CA SER A 207 -8.56 -7.67 -8.98
C SER A 207 -9.25 -6.68 -9.94
N GLU A 208 -10.57 -6.63 -9.90
CA GLU A 208 -11.33 -5.68 -10.71
C GLU A 208 -10.90 -4.23 -10.45
N ASN A 209 -10.73 -3.46 -11.53
CA ASN A 209 -10.29 -2.07 -11.49
C ASN A 209 -8.93 -1.85 -10.78
N PHE A 210 -8.02 -2.82 -10.84
CA PHE A 210 -6.71 -2.78 -10.20
C PHE A 210 -5.98 -1.44 -10.36
N HIS A 211 -5.90 -0.92 -11.59
CA HIS A 211 -5.25 0.35 -11.92
C HIS A 211 -5.96 1.61 -11.37
N LYS A 212 -7.24 1.50 -10.98
CA LYS A 212 -8.03 2.59 -10.38
C LYS A 212 -8.00 2.59 -8.85
N LYS A 213 -7.46 1.55 -8.22
CA LYS A 213 -7.42 1.42 -6.74
C LYS A 213 -6.41 2.37 -6.12
N LYS A 214 -6.84 3.60 -5.90
CA LYS A 214 -6.12 4.56 -5.06
C LYS A 214 -6.34 4.27 -3.59
N GLN A 215 -5.31 4.53 -2.82
CA GLN A 215 -5.35 4.57 -1.39
C GLN A 215 -5.68 5.97 -0.93
N ILE A 216 -6.62 6.11 0.01
CA ILE A 216 -7.01 7.38 0.61
C ILE A 216 -6.61 7.33 2.09
N ILE A 217 -5.88 8.34 2.52
CA ILE A 217 -5.45 8.52 3.91
C ILE A 217 -6.01 9.85 4.41
N THR A 218 -6.70 9.80 5.54
CA THR A 218 -7.12 10.99 6.29
C THR A 218 -6.23 11.13 7.50
N ALA A 219 -5.35 12.13 7.51
CA ALA A 219 -4.57 12.46 8.70
C ALA A 219 -5.42 13.37 9.61
N TYR A 220 -5.29 13.18 10.92
CA TYR A 220 -5.95 14.06 11.88
C TYR A 220 -5.01 14.52 12.99
N LYS A 221 -5.25 15.74 13.49
CA LYS A 221 -4.55 16.33 14.64
C LYS A 221 -5.57 16.97 15.58
N LYS A 222 -5.48 16.59 16.85
CA LYS A 222 -6.24 17.17 17.94
C LYS A 222 -5.65 18.53 18.29
N SER A 223 -6.51 19.42 18.76
CA SER A 223 -6.08 20.74 19.20
C SER A 223 -5.05 20.63 20.33
N SER A 224 -3.91 21.32 20.21
CA SER A 224 -2.91 21.37 21.28
C SER A 224 -3.51 21.95 22.57
N PRO A 225 -3.10 21.46 23.76
CA PRO A 225 -3.49 22.06 25.02
C PRO A 225 -3.14 23.55 25.05
N GLY A 226 -4.06 24.38 25.54
CA GLY A 226 -3.87 25.83 25.66
C GLY A 226 -4.20 26.66 24.42
N TYR A 227 -4.59 26.04 23.31
CA TYR A 227 -5.01 26.72 22.09
C TYR A 227 -6.54 26.69 21.90
N PRO A 228 -7.20 27.77 21.42
CA PRO A 228 -6.64 29.08 21.03
C PRO A 228 -6.18 29.88 22.23
N PHE A 229 -5.23 30.79 21.99
CA PHE A 229 -4.89 31.80 22.99
C PHE A 229 -6.13 32.66 23.27
N GLY A 230 -6.44 32.86 24.55
CA GLY A 230 -7.63 33.60 24.97
C GLY A 230 -8.93 32.81 24.88
N LYS A 231 -8.91 31.46 24.79
CA LYS A 231 -10.14 30.64 24.67
C LYS A 231 -11.23 30.99 25.70
N ASN A 232 -10.84 31.32 26.93
CA ASN A 232 -11.78 31.71 28.00
C ASN A 232 -12.43 33.07 27.72
N PHE A 233 -11.68 34.01 27.14
CA PHE A 233 -12.17 35.33 26.76
C PHE A 233 -13.20 35.24 25.62
N PHE A 234 -13.00 34.31 24.69
CA PHE A 234 -13.90 34.06 23.56
C PHE A 234 -14.95 32.97 23.81
N ASN A 235 -15.04 32.43 25.03
CA ASN A 235 -15.92 31.31 25.39
C ASN A 235 -15.81 30.07 24.44
N ILE A 236 -14.59 29.80 23.96
CA ILE A 236 -14.30 28.66 23.08
C ILE A 236 -14.01 27.43 23.94
N LYS A 237 -14.97 26.50 24.02
CA LYS A 237 -14.85 25.29 24.85
C LYS A 237 -13.82 24.30 24.32
N LYS A 238 -13.81 24.05 23.01
CA LYS A 238 -12.91 23.11 22.34
C LYS A 238 -12.69 23.54 20.89
N MET A 239 -11.44 23.44 20.42
CA MET A 239 -11.15 23.62 19.00
C MET A 239 -11.51 22.36 18.21
N PRO A 240 -12.01 22.51 16.97
CA PRO A 240 -12.23 21.37 16.10
C PRO A 240 -10.90 20.68 15.79
N GLU A 241 -10.98 19.37 15.57
CA GLU A 241 -9.85 18.60 15.07
C GLU A 241 -9.57 19.00 13.62
N ILE A 242 -8.30 19.03 13.25
CA ILE A 242 -7.88 19.33 11.87
C ILE A 242 -7.76 18.01 11.14
N TYR A 243 -8.46 17.90 10.01
CA TYR A 243 -8.39 16.76 9.11
C TYR A 243 -7.83 17.21 7.77
N THR A 244 -6.98 16.37 7.18
CA THR A 244 -6.49 16.53 5.82
C THR A 244 -6.53 15.19 5.12
N VAL A 245 -6.83 15.21 3.83
CA VAL A 245 -6.98 14.00 3.02
C VAL A 245 -5.96 14.02 1.90
N ALA A 246 -5.28 12.90 1.73
CA ALA A 246 -4.38 12.66 0.62
C ALA A 246 -4.70 11.32 -0.02
N ALA A 247 -4.40 11.20 -1.31
CA ALA A 247 -4.53 9.96 -2.04
C ALA A 247 -3.26 9.64 -2.82
N SER A 248 -2.95 8.35 -2.89
CA SER A 248 -1.80 7.84 -3.61
C SER A 248 -2.15 6.50 -4.25
N ARG A 249 -1.35 6.08 -5.22
CA ARG A 249 -1.46 4.72 -5.78
C ARG A 249 -0.08 4.20 -6.19
N PRO A 250 0.10 2.87 -6.18
CA PRO A 250 1.14 2.25 -6.98
C PRO A 250 0.85 2.53 -8.45
N TYR A 251 1.85 2.99 -9.19
CA TYR A 251 1.78 3.30 -10.60
C TYR A 251 2.89 2.58 -11.36
N ASN A 252 2.60 2.21 -12.60
CA ASN A 252 3.54 1.55 -13.49
C ASN A 252 3.24 2.02 -14.92
N ASP A 253 4.25 2.54 -15.61
CA ASP A 253 4.15 3.12 -16.96
C ASP A 253 3.95 2.04 -18.03
N ILE A 254 4.53 0.86 -17.84
CA ILE A 254 4.45 -0.26 -18.78
C ILE A 254 3.11 -0.99 -18.68
N GLY A 255 2.53 -1.03 -17.48
CA GLY A 255 1.26 -1.72 -17.22
C GLY A 255 1.33 -2.67 -16.02
N PRO A 256 0.33 -3.55 -15.86
CA PRO A 256 0.29 -4.48 -14.74
C PRO A 256 1.24 -5.67 -14.93
N MET A 257 2.04 -6.00 -13.91
CA MET A 257 2.90 -7.20 -13.88
C MET A 257 2.15 -8.52 -13.66
N PHE A 258 0.82 -8.48 -13.62
CA PHE A 258 -0.02 -9.59 -13.18
C PHE A 258 -1.07 -9.86 -14.26
N PRO A 259 -1.42 -11.13 -14.51
CA PRO A 259 -2.47 -11.45 -15.45
C PRO A 259 -3.82 -10.91 -15.01
N GLU A 260 -4.66 -10.58 -15.98
CA GLU A 260 -6.06 -10.25 -15.73
C GLU A 260 -6.81 -11.44 -15.10
N LYS A 261 -7.92 -11.14 -14.45
CA LYS A 261 -8.77 -12.14 -13.81
C LYS A 261 -9.29 -13.17 -14.82
N GLY A 262 -9.23 -14.44 -14.44
CA GLY A 262 -9.85 -15.54 -15.19
C GLY A 262 -9.01 -16.12 -16.32
N LYS A 263 -7.76 -15.67 -16.50
CA LYS A 263 -6.83 -16.33 -17.43
C LYS A 263 -6.54 -17.75 -16.91
N ARG A 264 -6.58 -18.75 -17.80
CA ARG A 264 -6.43 -20.17 -17.41
C ARG A 264 -5.01 -20.69 -17.51
N LEU A 265 -4.18 -20.07 -18.35
CA LEU A 265 -2.81 -20.50 -18.62
C LEU A 265 -1.83 -19.75 -17.71
N GLY A 266 -0.95 -20.47 -17.03
CA GLY A 266 0.05 -19.82 -16.17
C GLY A 266 1.09 -19.05 -16.98
N ILE A 267 1.25 -19.33 -18.28
CA ILE A 267 2.16 -18.59 -19.16
C ILE A 267 1.88 -17.08 -19.14
N TYR A 268 0.62 -16.67 -18.92
CA TYR A 268 0.28 -15.26 -18.77
C TYR A 268 0.95 -14.64 -17.53
N ALA A 269 1.11 -15.39 -16.44
CA ALA A 269 1.84 -14.89 -15.27
C ALA A 269 3.33 -14.62 -15.58
N ALA A 270 3.93 -15.39 -16.48
CA ALA A 270 5.30 -15.16 -16.94
C ALA A 270 5.38 -14.04 -17.98
N SER A 271 4.51 -14.07 -19.00
CA SER A 271 4.56 -13.13 -20.12
C SER A 271 4.29 -11.68 -19.71
N GLU A 272 3.36 -11.46 -18.78
CA GLU A 272 3.05 -10.13 -18.24
C GLU A 272 4.22 -9.55 -17.44
N TYR A 273 5.14 -10.38 -16.95
CA TYR A 273 6.33 -9.93 -16.24
C TYR A 273 7.52 -9.65 -17.18
N LEU A 274 7.56 -10.23 -18.39
CA LEU A 274 8.72 -10.10 -19.30
C LEU A 274 9.13 -8.64 -19.60
N PRO A 275 8.20 -7.69 -19.83
CA PRO A 275 8.56 -6.29 -20.07
C PRO A 275 9.35 -5.63 -18.92
N PHE A 276 9.28 -6.20 -17.71
CA PHE A 276 9.84 -5.65 -16.48
C PHE A 276 11.25 -6.15 -16.15
N LEU A 277 11.77 -7.11 -16.91
CA LEU A 277 13.14 -7.61 -16.76
C LEU A 277 14.20 -6.52 -17.01
N ALA A 278 13.84 -5.44 -17.72
CA ALA A 278 14.69 -4.28 -17.95
C ALA A 278 14.85 -3.35 -16.73
N GLY A 279 14.34 -3.73 -15.55
CA GLY A 279 14.53 -2.99 -14.30
C GLY A 279 13.51 -1.88 -14.05
N LYS A 280 12.50 -1.73 -14.91
CA LYS A 280 11.34 -0.89 -14.65
C LYS A 280 10.34 -1.66 -13.79
N GLY A 281 9.68 -0.99 -12.85
CA GLY A 281 8.71 -1.64 -11.98
C GLY A 281 7.65 -0.69 -11.44
N TRP A 282 6.90 -1.15 -10.45
CA TRP A 282 5.95 -0.31 -9.74
C TRP A 282 6.67 0.78 -8.97
N ASP A 283 6.15 2.00 -9.08
CA ASP A 283 6.53 3.17 -8.30
C ASP A 283 5.31 3.74 -7.56
N ALA A 284 5.51 4.75 -6.73
CA ALA A 284 4.47 5.43 -5.99
C ALA A 284 4.16 6.80 -6.59
N GLN A 285 2.87 7.10 -6.76
CA GLN A 285 2.44 8.41 -7.23
C GLN A 285 1.32 8.96 -6.35
N LEU A 286 1.42 10.24 -6.00
CA LEU A 286 0.29 10.99 -5.44
C LEU A 286 -0.76 11.20 -6.53
N VAL A 287 -2.03 11.09 -6.16
CA VAL A 287 -3.15 11.25 -7.09
C VAL A 287 -4.22 12.16 -6.48
N PRO A 288 -4.99 12.87 -7.31
CA PRO A 288 -6.11 13.65 -6.80
C PRO A 288 -7.11 12.81 -6.00
N VAL A 289 -7.56 13.34 -4.87
CA VAL A 289 -8.57 12.71 -4.01
C VAL A 289 -9.94 12.63 -4.73
N GLY A 290 -10.20 13.54 -5.67
CA GLY A 290 -11.44 13.61 -6.47
C GLY A 290 -12.53 14.47 -5.80
N GLY A 291 -13.56 14.83 -6.57
CA GLY A 291 -14.49 15.94 -6.26
C GLY A 291 -15.28 15.84 -4.96
N LEU A 292 -15.60 14.64 -4.44
CA LEU A 292 -16.31 14.48 -3.16
C LEU A 292 -15.48 14.91 -1.93
N TYR A 293 -14.16 15.06 -2.09
CA TYR A 293 -13.22 15.41 -1.02
C TYR A 293 -12.24 16.52 -1.46
N GLN A 294 -12.53 17.24 -2.54
CA GLN A 294 -11.78 18.45 -2.89
C GLN A 294 -12.17 19.55 -1.90
N HIS A 295 -11.20 19.99 -1.10
CA HIS A 295 -11.31 21.13 -0.21
C HIS A 295 -11.34 22.46 -0.98
#